data_AF-A0A5B6ZGW4-F1
#
_entry.id   AF-A0A5B6ZGW4-F1
#
_cell.length_a   1.000
_cell.length_b   1.000
_cell.length_c   1.000
_cell.angle_alpha   90.00
_cell.angle_beta   90.00
_cell.angle_gamma   90.00
#
_symmetry.space_group_name_H-M   'P 1'
#
loop_
_entity.id
_entity.type
_entity.pdbx_description
1 polymer ?
#
loop_
_entity_poly.entity_id
_entity_poly.type
_entity_poly.pdbx_seq_one_letter_code
_entity_poly.pdbx_strand_id
1 'polypeptide(L)'
;MGDDKSSIVMSSRDRDRELLIPVADNTVDNDASSKPPSSSSSSASSSHHSGRETFYKVVRSWASKKFMTGCVILLPIAITFYITWWFIHFVDGFFSPIYAQLGIEIFGLGFLTSITFIFLVGVFMSSWLGASVLGLGEWFIKRMPFVRHIYNASKQISAAISPDQNTQAFKEVAIIRHPRIGEYAFGFITSSVVLQNYSGEEELCCVYVPTNHLYIGDIFLVNSKDVIRPNLSVREGIEIVVSGGMSMPQILSTLDPRIVQVDRSRPDRS
;
A
#
# COMPACT_ATOMS: atom_id res chain seq x y z
N MET A 1 -1.67 -66.68 -4.11
CA MET A 1 -0.99 -66.78 -5.42
C MET A 1 -1.00 -65.39 -6.02
N GLY A 2 0.06 -64.64 -6.25
CA GLY A 2 1.53 -64.76 -6.20
C GLY A 2 1.98 -63.52 -6.99
N ASP A 3 2.72 -62.59 -6.39
CA ASP A 3 4.16 -62.32 -6.60
C ASP A 3 4.50 -62.03 -8.10
N ASP A 4 5.31 -61.06 -8.53
CA ASP A 4 6.25 -60.17 -7.87
C ASP A 4 6.77 -59.09 -8.86
N LYS A 5 7.38 -58.06 -8.26
CA LYS A 5 8.42 -57.10 -8.72
C LYS A 5 9.24 -57.36 -10.01
N SER A 6 9.52 -56.28 -10.75
CA SER A 6 10.85 -55.85 -11.30
C SER A 6 10.66 -54.53 -12.09
N SER A 7 11.21 -53.35 -11.75
CA SER A 7 12.58 -52.84 -11.59
C SER A 7 13.39 -52.61 -12.88
N ILE A 8 13.42 -51.33 -13.31
CA ILE A 8 14.61 -50.54 -13.74
C ILE A 8 15.17 -50.75 -15.17
N VAL A 9 15.72 -49.64 -15.71
CA VAL A 9 16.51 -49.42 -16.95
C VAL A 9 15.62 -48.88 -18.11
N MET A 10 15.79 -47.70 -18.74
CA MET A 10 16.95 -46.84 -19.04
C MET A 10 16.41 -45.42 -19.37
N SER A 11 16.93 -44.36 -18.75
CA SER A 11 17.80 -43.36 -19.40
C SER A 11 17.40 -42.95 -20.83
N SER A 12 16.72 -41.81 -20.97
CA SER A 12 16.96 -40.78 -22.00
C SER A 12 15.75 -39.84 -22.13
N ARG A 13 15.89 -38.62 -21.58
CA ARG A 13 15.35 -37.34 -22.10
C ARG A 13 15.37 -36.24 -21.02
N ASP A 14 16.52 -36.10 -20.37
CA ASP A 14 16.93 -34.83 -19.76
C ASP A 14 17.86 -34.13 -20.75
N ARG A 15 17.27 -33.29 -21.59
CA ARG A 15 17.90 -32.24 -22.39
C ARG A 15 16.76 -31.61 -23.17
N ASP A 16 16.29 -30.44 -22.74
CA ASP A 16 15.66 -29.37 -23.55
C ASP A 16 15.06 -28.29 -22.64
N ARG A 17 15.87 -27.79 -21.69
CA ARG A 17 15.70 -26.47 -21.08
C ARG A 17 17.06 -25.82 -21.03
N GLU A 18 17.09 -24.53 -21.35
CA GLU A 18 18.23 -23.62 -21.43
C GLU A 18 18.82 -23.48 -22.83
N LEU A 19 18.45 -22.37 -23.49
CA LEU A 19 19.31 -21.52 -24.32
C LEU A 19 18.43 -20.38 -24.83
N LEU A 20 18.72 -19.16 -24.40
CA LEU A 20 18.73 -17.90 -25.18
C LEU A 20 18.92 -16.70 -24.23
N ILE A 21 20.15 -16.53 -23.74
CA ILE A 21 20.72 -15.23 -23.38
C ILE A 21 22.03 -15.13 -24.17
N PRO A 22 22.25 -14.11 -25.01
CA PRO A 22 23.56 -13.87 -25.59
C PRO A 22 24.38 -12.99 -24.64
N VAL A 23 25.36 -13.59 -23.97
CA VAL A 23 26.50 -12.87 -23.38
C VAL A 23 27.57 -12.84 -24.46
N ALA A 24 27.94 -11.64 -24.91
CA ALA A 24 29.00 -11.45 -25.88
C ALA A 24 30.37 -11.69 -25.21
N ASP A 25 31.13 -12.64 -25.76
CA ASP A 25 32.51 -12.93 -25.41
C ASP A 25 33.44 -11.77 -25.79
N ASN A 26 34.30 -11.38 -24.84
CA ASN A 26 35.53 -10.66 -25.11
C ASN A 26 36.63 -11.70 -25.33
N THR A 27 36.96 -12.00 -26.59
CA THR A 27 38.16 -12.75 -26.93
C THR A 27 39.38 -11.83 -26.95
N VAL A 28 40.29 -12.15 -26.03
CA VAL A 28 41.70 -11.72 -26.01
C VAL A 28 42.43 -12.65 -26.97
N ASP A 29 43.04 -12.10 -28.03
CA ASP A 29 44.10 -12.78 -28.75
C ASP A 29 45.35 -11.91 -28.78
N ASN A 30 46.44 -12.53 -28.38
CA ASN A 30 47.74 -11.96 -28.09
C ASN A 30 48.72 -12.78 -28.93
N ASP A 31 49.36 -12.18 -29.94
CA ASP A 31 50.46 -12.82 -30.65
C ASP A 31 51.49 -11.81 -31.20
N ALA A 32 52.73 -12.28 -31.30
CA ALA A 32 53.93 -11.52 -31.00
C ALA A 32 54.71 -10.88 -32.19
N SER A 33 55.53 -9.89 -31.82
CA SER A 33 56.90 -9.57 -32.29
C SER A 33 57.15 -8.75 -33.59
N SER A 34 57.74 -7.55 -33.42
CA SER A 34 59.03 -7.05 -34.03
C SER A 34 59.13 -5.51 -34.13
N LYS A 35 60.37 -4.99 -34.14
CA LYS A 35 60.87 -3.61 -33.84
C LYS A 35 60.45 -2.45 -34.80
N PRO A 36 60.62 -1.16 -34.39
CA PRO A 36 60.42 0.07 -35.20
C PRO A 36 61.67 0.39 -36.07
N PRO A 37 61.73 1.39 -37.00
CA PRO A 37 61.05 2.70 -36.99
C PRO A 37 60.64 3.30 -38.37
N SER A 38 60.23 4.58 -38.33
CA SER A 38 60.28 5.62 -39.38
C SER A 38 58.95 6.09 -40.01
N SER A 39 58.97 7.40 -40.23
CA SER A 39 57.92 8.38 -40.52
C SER A 39 57.27 8.27 -41.90
N SER A 40 55.98 8.57 -42.00
CA SER A 40 55.43 9.60 -42.91
C SER A 40 53.91 9.74 -42.77
N SER A 41 53.46 10.95 -43.04
CA SER A 41 52.13 11.54 -42.85
C SER A 41 51.14 11.27 -43.99
N SER A 42 49.87 11.62 -43.73
CA SER A 42 48.68 11.77 -44.61
C SER A 42 47.88 10.48 -44.86
N SER A 43 46.55 10.43 -44.73
CA SER A 43 45.49 11.45 -44.93
C SER A 43 44.18 11.09 -44.20
N ALA A 44 43.44 12.11 -43.75
CA ALA A 44 42.05 12.10 -43.27
C ALA A 44 41.07 11.66 -44.40
N SER A 45 39.77 11.33 -44.25
CA SER A 45 38.71 11.69 -43.29
C SER A 45 37.42 10.96 -43.70
N SER A 46 36.64 10.37 -42.77
CA SER A 46 35.15 10.35 -42.78
C SER A 46 34.55 9.48 -41.67
N SER A 47 34.42 9.99 -40.44
CA SER A 47 33.61 9.31 -39.40
C SER A 47 33.16 10.19 -38.22
N HIS A 48 33.11 11.52 -38.36
CA HIS A 48 32.89 12.40 -37.20
C HIS A 48 31.43 12.81 -36.90
N HIS A 49 30.42 12.36 -37.66
CA HIS A 49 29.02 12.78 -37.42
C HIS A 49 28.24 11.89 -36.43
N SER A 50 28.69 10.65 -36.17
CA SER A 50 27.95 9.68 -35.33
C SER A 50 28.08 9.94 -33.82
N GLY A 51 29.24 10.42 -33.36
CA GLY A 51 29.54 10.55 -31.91
C GLY A 51 28.77 11.66 -31.20
N ARG A 52 28.43 12.75 -31.90
CA ARG A 52 27.71 13.88 -31.29
C ARG A 52 26.25 13.51 -31.02
N GLU A 53 25.58 12.88 -32.00
CA GLU A 53 24.18 12.47 -31.84
C GLU A 53 23.97 11.38 -30.79
N THR A 54 24.89 10.43 -30.67
CA THR A 54 24.86 9.40 -29.63
C THR A 54 25.11 10.00 -28.25
N PHE A 55 26.06 10.92 -28.11
CA PHE A 55 26.31 11.63 -26.85
C PHE A 55 25.10 12.46 -26.38
N TYR A 56 24.44 13.22 -27.28
CA TYR A 56 23.23 13.96 -26.93
C TYR A 56 22.08 13.03 -26.49
N LYS A 57 21.91 11.87 -27.12
CA LYS A 57 20.89 10.88 -26.72
C LYS A 57 21.17 10.30 -25.34
N VAL A 58 22.44 10.00 -25.03
CA VAL A 58 22.86 9.46 -23.73
C VAL A 58 22.72 10.51 -22.62
N VAL A 59 23.21 11.74 -22.85
CA VAL A 59 23.09 12.84 -21.88
C VAL A 59 21.63 13.23 -21.66
N ARG A 60 20.82 13.31 -22.71
CA ARG A 60 19.37 13.57 -22.61
C ARG A 60 18.65 12.48 -21.83
N SER A 61 18.97 11.21 -22.09
CA SER A 61 18.38 10.07 -21.36
C SER A 61 18.80 10.03 -19.89
N TRP A 62 20.05 10.37 -19.59
CA TRP A 62 20.54 10.46 -18.22
C TRP A 62 19.89 11.63 -17.46
N ALA A 63 19.84 12.81 -18.07
CA ALA A 63 19.19 13.99 -17.50
C ALA A 63 17.68 13.78 -17.32
N SER A 64 17.00 13.19 -18.30
CA SER A 64 15.56 12.91 -18.19
C SER A 64 15.25 11.89 -17.10
N LYS A 65 16.07 10.84 -16.93
CA LYS A 65 15.91 9.87 -15.84
C LYS A 65 16.06 10.54 -14.47
N LYS A 66 17.09 11.39 -14.29
CA LYS A 66 17.31 12.12 -13.04
C LYS A 66 16.22 13.17 -12.76
N PHE A 67 15.76 13.88 -13.78
CA PHE A 67 14.62 14.80 -13.67
C PHE A 67 13.34 14.07 -13.29
N MET A 68 13.05 12.93 -13.93
CA MET A 68 11.84 12.14 -13.64
C MET A 68 11.87 11.58 -12.20
N THR A 69 13.02 11.11 -11.72
CA THR A 69 13.21 10.74 -10.30
C THR A 69 12.98 11.95 -9.38
N GLY A 70 13.53 13.11 -9.71
CA GLY A 70 13.32 14.35 -8.95
C GLY A 70 11.84 14.75 -8.89
N CYS A 71 11.13 14.70 -10.01
CA CYS A 71 9.69 14.96 -10.06
C CYS A 71 8.89 13.95 -9.24
N VAL A 72 9.18 12.65 -9.33
CA VAL A 72 8.46 11.62 -8.57
C VAL A 72 8.63 11.80 -7.06
N ILE A 73 9.82 12.19 -6.60
CA ILE A 73 10.08 12.46 -5.17
C ILE A 73 9.43 13.77 -4.73
N LEU A 74 9.46 14.81 -5.57
CA LEU A 74 8.93 16.13 -5.23
C LEU A 74 7.40 16.20 -5.34
N LEU A 75 6.79 15.41 -6.23
CA LEU A 75 5.35 15.37 -6.48
C LEU A 75 4.52 15.19 -5.20
N PRO A 76 4.76 14.20 -4.32
CA PRO A 76 3.99 14.06 -3.09
C PRO A 76 4.14 15.28 -2.16
N ILE A 77 5.35 15.85 -2.07
CA ILE A 77 5.61 17.04 -1.23
C ILE A 77 4.90 18.28 -1.80
N ALA A 78 4.92 18.45 -3.12
CA ALA A 78 4.27 19.56 -3.79
C ALA A 78 2.75 19.47 -3.66
N ILE A 79 2.18 18.26 -3.78
CA ILE A 79 0.74 18.02 -3.62
C ILE A 79 0.31 18.31 -2.17
N THR A 80 1.04 17.81 -1.17
CA THR A 80 0.70 18.08 0.24
C THR A 80 0.77 19.57 0.57
N PHE A 81 1.81 20.25 0.09
CA PHE A 81 1.94 21.70 0.24
C PHE A 81 0.80 22.45 -0.45
N TYR A 82 0.48 22.11 -1.70
CA TYR A 82 -0.59 22.74 -2.47
C TYR A 82 -1.95 22.59 -1.79
N ILE A 83 -2.30 21.38 -1.35
CA ILE A 83 -3.58 21.11 -0.66
C ILE A 83 -3.66 21.87 0.65
N THR A 84 -2.58 21.87 1.44
CA THR A 84 -2.52 22.58 2.73
C THR A 84 -2.66 24.09 2.52
N TRP A 85 -1.93 24.64 1.55
CA TRP A 85 -1.97 26.05 1.20
C TRP A 85 -3.37 26.46 0.71
N TRP A 86 -3.97 25.67 -0.18
CA TRP A 86 -5.33 25.89 -0.66
C TRP A 86 -6.36 25.88 0.48
N PHE A 87 -6.26 24.93 1.40
CA PHE A 87 -7.17 24.84 2.54
C PHE A 87 -7.06 26.05 3.48
N ILE A 88 -5.83 26.46 3.83
CA ILE A 88 -5.59 27.64 4.67
C ILE A 88 -6.21 28.89 4.01
N HIS A 89 -5.97 29.08 2.71
CA HIS A 89 -6.57 30.20 1.97
C HIS A 89 -8.09 30.16 1.89
N PHE A 90 -8.68 28.97 1.80
CA PHE A 90 -10.13 28.80 1.82
C PHE A 90 -10.72 29.24 3.17
N VAL A 91 -10.12 28.81 4.28
CA VAL A 91 -10.53 29.21 5.63
C VAL A 91 -10.30 30.71 5.82
N ASP A 92 -9.13 31.22 5.43
CA ASP A 92 -8.82 32.65 5.49
C ASP A 92 -9.81 33.49 4.68
N GLY A 93 -10.23 33.03 3.51
CA GLY A 93 -11.26 33.71 2.72
C GLY A 93 -12.61 33.75 3.44
N PHE A 94 -12.99 32.67 4.12
CA PHE A 94 -14.24 32.59 4.88
C PHE A 94 -14.24 33.51 6.12
N PHE A 95 -13.10 33.62 6.81
CA PHE A 95 -12.94 34.43 8.02
C PHE A 95 -12.33 35.82 7.78
N SER A 96 -11.92 36.14 6.55
CA SER A 96 -11.43 37.46 6.13
C SER A 96 -12.27 38.64 6.65
N PRO A 97 -13.62 38.64 6.54
CA PRO A 97 -14.43 39.75 7.07
C PRO A 97 -14.32 39.91 8.59
N ILE A 98 -14.10 38.82 9.33
CA ILE A 98 -13.93 38.81 10.78
C ILE A 98 -12.54 39.35 11.16
N TYR A 99 -11.50 38.95 10.43
CA TYR A 99 -10.13 39.46 10.65
C TYR A 99 -10.01 40.95 10.38
N ALA A 100 -10.65 41.44 9.32
CA ALA A 100 -10.70 42.86 8.97
C ALA A 100 -11.35 43.71 10.07
N GLN A 101 -12.35 43.16 10.76
CA GLN A 101 -13.05 43.84 11.84
C GLN A 101 -12.26 43.82 13.17
N LEU A 102 -11.37 42.83 13.35
CA LEU A 102 -10.51 42.68 14.53
C LEU A 102 -9.13 43.36 14.38
N GLY A 103 -8.75 43.77 13.15
CA GLY A 103 -7.49 44.46 12.87
C GLY A 103 -6.23 43.60 13.04
N ILE A 104 -6.36 42.28 12.92
CA ILE A 104 -5.26 41.32 13.15
C ILE A 104 -4.70 40.86 11.80
N GLU A 105 -3.56 41.42 11.39
CA GLU A 105 -2.76 40.93 10.26
C GLU A 105 -1.46 40.29 10.79
N ILE A 106 -1.57 39.05 11.26
CA ILE A 106 -0.41 38.29 11.73
C ILE A 106 -0.10 37.18 10.72
N PHE A 107 1.16 37.10 10.30
CA PHE A 107 1.64 36.01 9.45
C PHE A 107 1.44 34.66 10.15
N GLY A 108 0.69 33.75 9.54
CA GLY A 108 0.35 32.43 10.11
C GLY A 108 -0.98 32.36 10.87
N LEU A 109 -1.75 33.46 10.96
CA LEU A 109 -3.07 33.46 11.58
C LEU A 109 -4.01 32.43 10.92
N GLY A 110 -3.94 32.29 9.60
CA GLY A 110 -4.77 31.35 8.84
C GLY A 110 -4.57 29.88 9.19
N PHE A 111 -3.35 29.50 9.56
CA PHE A 111 -3.08 28.14 10.02
C PHE A 111 -3.73 27.88 11.39
N LEU A 112 -3.57 28.83 12.33
CA LEU A 112 -4.14 28.71 13.67
C LEU A 112 -5.66 28.73 13.65
N THR A 113 -6.25 29.56 12.80
CA THR A 113 -7.70 29.66 12.65
C THR A 113 -8.28 28.45 11.93
N SER A 114 -7.56 27.87 10.97
CA SER A 114 -7.89 26.58 10.36
C SER A 114 -7.97 25.45 11.38
N ILE A 115 -6.96 25.33 12.26
CA ILE A 115 -6.97 24.32 13.34
C ILE A 115 -8.16 24.56 14.28
N THR A 116 -8.36 25.80 14.69
CA THR A 116 -9.45 26.18 15.60
C THR A 116 -10.82 25.92 14.97
N PHE A 117 -10.96 26.20 13.67
CA PHE A 117 -12.17 25.96 12.89
C PHE A 117 -12.48 24.46 12.78
N ILE A 118 -11.50 23.62 12.44
CA ILE A 118 -11.68 22.16 12.40
C ILE A 118 -12.12 21.65 13.77
N PHE A 119 -11.50 22.12 14.85
CA PHE A 119 -11.87 21.75 16.21
C PHE A 119 -13.31 22.17 16.55
N LEU A 120 -13.69 23.42 16.27
CA LEU A 120 -15.05 23.94 16.48
C LEU A 120 -16.08 23.16 15.69
N VAL A 121 -15.82 22.86 14.42
CA VAL A 121 -16.68 22.01 13.58
C VAL A 121 -16.81 20.63 14.21
N GLY A 122 -15.72 20.03 14.67
CA GLY A 122 -15.75 18.73 15.37
C GLY A 122 -16.66 18.77 16.61
N VAL A 123 -16.49 19.76 17.48
CA VAL A 123 -17.33 19.93 18.68
C VAL A 123 -18.79 20.17 18.31
N PHE A 124 -19.05 20.98 17.29
CA PHE A 124 -20.41 21.25 16.79
C PHE A 124 -21.06 19.98 16.24
N MET A 125 -20.34 19.18 15.45
CA MET A 125 -20.83 17.93 14.88
C MET A 125 -21.09 16.85 15.93
N SER A 126 -20.34 16.84 17.04
CA SER A 126 -20.59 15.96 18.18
C SER A 126 -21.81 16.35 19.02
N SER A 127 -22.37 17.54 18.81
CA SER A 127 -23.58 18.00 19.51
C SER A 127 -24.86 17.49 18.82
N TRP A 128 -25.96 17.43 19.57
CA TRP A 128 -27.28 17.02 19.06
C TRP A 128 -27.74 17.85 17.85
N LEU A 129 -27.41 19.15 17.85
CA LEU A 129 -27.73 20.04 16.75
C LEU A 129 -26.92 19.71 15.48
N GLY A 130 -25.63 19.42 15.63
CA GLY A 130 -24.77 18.97 14.54
C GLY A 130 -25.25 17.65 13.93
N ALA A 131 -25.59 16.67 14.78
CA ALA A 131 -26.16 15.39 14.35
C ALA A 131 -27.48 15.58 13.57
N SER A 132 -28.33 16.52 13.99
CA SER A 132 -29.59 16.83 13.32
C SER A 132 -29.38 17.50 11.95
N VAL A 133 -28.45 18.46 11.86
CA VAL A 133 -28.11 19.15 10.60
C VAL A 133 -27.46 18.18 9.61
N LEU A 134 -26.55 17.32 10.06
CA LEU A 134 -25.95 16.27 9.25
C LEU A 134 -27.00 15.30 8.71
N GLY A 135 -27.94 14.86 9.57
CA GLY A 135 -29.03 13.99 9.16
C GLY A 135 -29.90 14.59 8.06
N LEU A 136 -30.20 15.89 8.16
CA LEU A 136 -30.97 16.61 7.13
C LEU A 136 -30.18 16.75 5.81
N GLY A 137 -28.89 17.07 5.88
CA GLY A 137 -28.01 17.13 4.71
C GLY A 137 -27.88 15.78 4.01
N GLU A 138 -27.74 14.70 4.79
CA GLU A 138 -27.72 13.33 4.27
C GLU A 138 -29.02 12.95 3.57
N TRP A 139 -30.16 13.36 4.13
CA TRP A 139 -31.46 13.15 3.50
C TRP A 139 -31.53 13.83 2.12
N PHE A 140 -31.01 15.06 2.00
CA PHE A 140 -30.95 15.78 0.74
C PHE A 140 -30.04 15.08 -0.28
N ILE A 141 -28.83 14.69 0.13
CA ILE A 141 -27.86 13.99 -0.72
C ILE A 141 -28.41 12.66 -1.23
N LYS A 142 -29.14 11.91 -0.38
CA LYS A 142 -29.79 10.64 -0.75
C LYS A 142 -30.89 10.79 -1.80
N ARG A 143 -31.39 12.01 -2.02
CA ARG A 143 -32.42 12.31 -3.03
C ARG A 143 -31.83 12.52 -4.43
N MET A 144 -30.53 12.80 -4.53
CA MET A 144 -29.86 13.03 -5.82
C MET A 144 -29.34 11.71 -6.41
N PRO A 145 -29.85 11.27 -7.59
CA PRO A 145 -29.25 10.15 -8.31
C PRO A 145 -27.80 10.50 -8.65
N PHE A 146 -26.89 9.53 -8.62
CA PHE A 146 -25.42 9.68 -8.69
C PHE A 146 -24.73 10.17 -7.40
N VAL A 147 -25.03 11.38 -6.89
CA VAL A 147 -24.30 11.95 -5.73
C VAL A 147 -24.39 11.06 -4.49
N ARG A 148 -25.54 10.39 -4.30
CA ARG A 148 -25.74 9.41 -3.22
C ARG A 148 -24.69 8.29 -3.24
N HIS A 149 -24.30 7.79 -4.41
CA HIS A 149 -23.33 6.69 -4.50
C HIS A 149 -21.94 7.14 -4.05
N ILE A 150 -21.50 8.32 -4.49
CA ILE A 150 -20.21 8.89 -4.10
C ILE A 150 -20.20 9.19 -2.59
N TYR A 151 -21.26 9.82 -2.08
CA TYR A 151 -21.36 10.14 -0.65
C TYR A 151 -21.34 8.88 0.23
N ASN A 152 -22.09 7.84 -0.16
CA ASN A 152 -22.11 6.58 0.58
C ASN A 152 -20.73 5.90 0.59
N ALA A 153 -20.04 5.88 -0.55
CA ALA A 153 -18.68 5.33 -0.64
C ALA A 153 -17.70 6.11 0.26
N SER A 154 -17.72 7.44 0.20
CA SER A 154 -16.89 8.29 1.06
C SER A 154 -17.20 8.07 2.54
N LYS A 155 -18.48 8.01 2.92
CA LYS A 155 -18.91 7.78 4.30
C LYS A 155 -18.47 6.40 4.81
N GLN A 156 -18.51 5.36 3.98
CA GLN A 156 -18.01 4.03 4.34
C GLN A 156 -16.51 4.06 4.63
N ILE A 157 -15.73 4.72 3.78
CA ILE A 157 -14.28 4.89 4.00
C ILE A 157 -14.05 5.65 5.31
N SER A 158 -14.70 6.80 5.50
CA SER A 158 -14.58 7.60 6.73
C SER A 158 -15.01 6.84 7.99
N ALA A 159 -16.03 5.98 7.90
CA ALA A 159 -16.46 5.14 9.02
C ALA A 159 -15.42 4.06 9.35
N ALA A 160 -14.73 3.50 8.36
CA ALA A 160 -13.68 2.49 8.57
C ALA A 160 -12.43 3.05 9.28
N ILE A 161 -12.18 4.35 9.21
CA ILE A 161 -11.04 5.04 9.85
C ILE A 161 -11.40 5.70 11.20
N SER A 162 -12.69 5.75 11.58
CA SER A 162 -13.12 6.42 12.80
C SER A 162 -12.78 5.60 14.06
N PRO A 163 -12.10 6.18 15.07
CA PRO A 163 -11.65 5.45 16.26
C PRO A 163 -12.78 5.05 17.22
N ASP A 164 -13.96 5.68 17.15
CA ASP A 164 -15.00 5.60 18.19
C ASP A 164 -16.17 4.65 17.87
N GLN A 165 -16.21 4.05 16.67
CA GLN A 165 -17.25 3.05 16.38
C GLN A 165 -16.78 1.66 16.81
N ASN A 166 -17.36 1.20 17.92
CA ASN A 166 -17.36 -0.17 18.45
C ASN A 166 -18.03 -1.20 17.49
N THR A 167 -18.02 -0.93 16.19
CA THR A 167 -18.41 -1.77 15.06
C THR A 167 -17.35 -1.58 13.99
N GLN A 168 -16.15 -2.00 14.34
CA GLN A 168 -14.99 -2.11 13.46
C GLN A 168 -15.39 -2.82 12.15
N ALA A 169 -15.46 -2.08 11.04
CA ALA A 169 -15.58 -2.70 9.72
C ALA A 169 -14.37 -3.62 9.44
N PHE A 170 -13.22 -3.33 10.06
CA PHE A 170 -12.02 -4.16 10.11
C PHE A 170 -11.52 -4.18 11.56
N LYS A 171 -11.74 -5.30 12.25
CA LYS A 171 -11.37 -5.49 13.66
C LYS A 171 -9.87 -5.59 13.83
N GLU A 172 -9.28 -6.46 13.04
CA GLU A 172 -7.89 -6.87 13.17
C GLU A 172 -7.38 -7.31 11.79
N VAL A 173 -6.07 -7.26 11.61
CA VAL A 173 -5.41 -7.90 10.46
C VAL A 173 -5.44 -9.41 10.66
N ALA A 174 -5.65 -10.16 9.58
CA ALA A 174 -5.65 -11.61 9.58
C ALA A 174 -4.82 -12.17 8.43
N ILE A 175 -4.18 -13.29 8.70
CA ILE A 175 -3.55 -14.14 7.71
C ILE A 175 -4.28 -15.47 7.74
N ILE A 176 -4.78 -15.90 6.58
CA ILE A 176 -5.49 -17.17 6.42
C ILE A 176 -4.73 -18.06 5.43
N ARG A 177 -4.91 -19.37 5.55
CA ARG A 177 -4.37 -20.32 4.56
C ARG A 177 -5.18 -20.19 3.26
N HIS A 178 -4.49 -19.94 2.15
CA HIS A 178 -5.09 -19.92 0.81
C HIS A 178 -5.11 -21.36 0.24
N PRO A 179 -5.96 -21.74 -0.73
CA PRO A 179 -6.25 -23.15 -1.04
C PRO A 179 -5.04 -23.99 -1.45
N ARG A 180 -3.92 -23.37 -1.84
CA ARG A 180 -2.66 -24.09 -2.08
C ARG A 180 -1.84 -24.20 -0.79
N ILE A 181 -1.35 -25.40 -0.53
CA ILE A 181 -0.42 -25.65 0.59
C ILE A 181 0.81 -24.76 0.45
N GLY A 182 1.14 -24.01 1.51
CA GLY A 182 2.24 -23.05 1.54
C GLY A 182 1.86 -21.64 1.09
N GLU A 183 0.62 -21.41 0.68
CA GLU A 183 0.10 -20.09 0.31
C GLU A 183 -0.74 -19.49 1.44
N TYR A 184 -0.55 -18.19 1.68
CA TYR A 184 -1.27 -17.44 2.69
C TYR A 184 -1.89 -16.21 2.07
N ALA A 185 -3.13 -15.91 2.45
CA ALA A 185 -3.83 -14.70 2.06
C ALA A 185 -3.80 -13.70 3.23
N PHE A 186 -3.48 -12.46 2.89
CA PHE A 186 -3.52 -11.33 3.82
C PHE A 186 -4.89 -10.66 3.73
N GLY A 187 -5.52 -10.41 4.86
CA GLY A 187 -6.84 -9.82 4.91
C GLY A 187 -7.14 -9.18 6.26
N PHE A 188 -8.41 -8.89 6.47
CA PHE A 188 -8.90 -8.22 7.66
C PHE A 188 -10.11 -8.97 8.22
N ILE A 189 -10.12 -9.19 9.53
CA ILE A 189 -11.30 -9.71 10.22
C ILE A 189 -12.34 -8.59 10.25
N THR A 190 -13.48 -8.80 9.61
CA THR A 190 -14.56 -7.80 9.54
C THR A 190 -15.63 -8.08 10.60
N SER A 191 -15.92 -9.35 10.86
CA SER A 191 -16.90 -9.78 11.85
C SER A 191 -16.57 -11.18 12.38
N SER A 192 -17.20 -11.55 13.48
CA SER A 192 -17.19 -12.91 14.02
C SER A 192 -18.62 -13.40 14.04
N VAL A 193 -18.87 -14.60 13.52
CA VAL A 193 -20.18 -15.22 13.42
C VAL A 193 -20.13 -16.61 14.06
N VAL A 194 -21.19 -16.99 14.76
CA VAL A 194 -21.34 -18.34 15.29
C VAL A 194 -22.22 -19.12 14.34
N LEU A 195 -21.67 -20.13 13.69
CA LEU A 195 -22.42 -21.04 12.85
C LEU A 195 -23.01 -22.14 13.73
N GLN A 196 -24.33 -22.12 13.90
CA GLN A 196 -25.05 -23.19 14.57
C GLN A 196 -25.30 -24.33 13.58
N ASN A 197 -24.76 -25.50 13.88
CA ASN A 197 -25.00 -26.72 13.12
C ASN A 197 -25.60 -27.79 14.04
N TYR A 198 -26.17 -28.84 13.46
CA TYR A 198 -26.76 -29.96 14.21
C TYR A 198 -25.77 -30.67 15.15
N SER A 199 -24.46 -30.51 14.93
CA SER A 199 -23.38 -31.09 15.74
C SER A 199 -22.73 -30.13 16.75
N GLY A 200 -23.14 -28.85 16.79
CA GLY A 200 -22.59 -27.86 17.74
C GLY A 200 -22.50 -26.44 17.18
N GLU A 201 -21.95 -25.54 17.99
CA GLU A 201 -21.68 -24.15 17.63
C GLU A 201 -20.22 -23.98 17.19
N GLU A 202 -19.99 -23.44 16.00
CA GLU A 202 -18.65 -23.13 15.51
C GLU A 202 -18.44 -21.61 15.41
N GLU A 203 -17.42 -21.10 16.08
CA GLU A 203 -16.99 -19.70 15.93
C GLU A 203 -16.18 -19.52 14.65
N LEU A 204 -16.75 -18.76 13.72
CA LEU A 204 -16.12 -18.38 12.44
C LEU A 204 -15.78 -16.89 12.44
N CYS A 205 -14.63 -16.57 11.86
CA CYS A 205 -14.22 -15.22 11.54
C CYS A 205 -14.49 -14.94 10.07
N CYS A 206 -15.14 -13.82 9.79
CA CYS A 206 -15.34 -13.30 8.44
C CYS A 206 -14.12 -12.48 8.04
N VAL A 207 -13.27 -13.04 7.18
CA VAL A 207 -12.03 -12.45 6.71
C VAL A 207 -12.22 -11.89 5.30
N TYR A 208 -12.07 -10.57 5.17
CA TYR A 208 -12.04 -9.89 3.89
C TYR A 208 -10.62 -9.90 3.34
N VAL A 209 -10.42 -10.46 2.15
CA VAL A 209 -9.16 -10.50 1.43
C VAL A 209 -9.26 -9.53 0.25
N PRO A 210 -8.61 -8.35 0.32
CA PRO A 210 -8.66 -7.37 -0.76
C PRO A 210 -7.94 -7.88 -2.00
N THR A 211 -8.56 -7.75 -3.17
CA THR A 211 -7.95 -8.05 -4.46
C THR A 211 -7.49 -6.76 -5.15
N ASN A 212 -6.94 -6.86 -6.36
CA ASN A 212 -6.35 -5.76 -7.16
C ASN A 212 -7.29 -4.54 -7.39
N HIS A 213 -8.57 -4.68 -7.07
CA HIS A 213 -9.52 -3.59 -6.99
C HIS A 213 -9.94 -3.44 -5.53
N LEU A 214 -9.56 -2.35 -4.87
CA LEU A 214 -9.76 -2.14 -3.42
C LEU A 214 -11.21 -2.38 -2.92
N TYR A 215 -12.19 -2.36 -3.83
CA TYR A 215 -13.62 -2.55 -3.60
C TYR A 215 -14.17 -3.95 -3.94
N ILE A 216 -13.36 -4.82 -4.56
CA ILE A 216 -13.74 -6.18 -4.95
C ILE A 216 -12.69 -7.09 -4.33
N GLY A 217 -13.05 -7.66 -3.18
CA GLY A 217 -12.26 -8.64 -2.47
C GLY A 217 -13.11 -9.85 -2.13
N ASP A 218 -12.44 -10.96 -1.84
CA ASP A 218 -13.10 -12.20 -1.43
C ASP A 218 -13.43 -12.13 0.06
N ILE A 219 -14.54 -12.77 0.44
CA ILE A 219 -14.93 -12.94 1.83
C ILE A 219 -14.84 -14.41 2.17
N PHE A 220 -13.98 -14.74 3.13
CA PHE A 220 -13.80 -16.10 3.63
C PHE A 220 -14.35 -16.23 5.05
N LEU A 221 -15.13 -17.28 5.30
CA LEU A 221 -15.49 -17.70 6.65
C LEU A 221 -14.51 -18.76 7.10
N VAL A 222 -13.68 -18.44 8.08
CA VAL A 222 -12.59 -19.31 8.56
C VAL A 222 -12.79 -19.55 10.05
N ASN A 223 -12.52 -20.77 10.52
CA ASN A 223 -12.58 -21.08 11.94
C ASN A 223 -11.65 -20.15 12.72
N SER A 224 -12.13 -19.59 13.84
CA SER A 224 -11.35 -18.65 14.65
C SER A 224 -9.98 -19.20 15.08
N LYS A 225 -9.85 -20.53 15.21
CA LYS A 225 -8.61 -21.24 15.55
C LYS A 225 -7.58 -21.32 14.42
N ASP A 226 -8.03 -21.23 13.17
CA ASP A 226 -7.18 -21.34 11.97
C ASP A 226 -6.75 -19.97 11.43
N VAL A 227 -7.25 -18.88 12.02
CA VAL A 227 -6.85 -17.51 11.68
C VAL A 227 -5.56 -17.15 12.40
N ILE A 228 -4.54 -16.76 11.62
CA ILE A 228 -3.28 -16.27 12.15
C ILE A 228 -3.39 -14.75 12.32
N ARG A 229 -3.22 -14.27 13.55
CA ARG A 229 -3.35 -12.84 13.90
C ARG A 229 -1.96 -12.21 14.02
N PRO A 230 -1.48 -11.47 13.02
CA PRO A 230 -0.20 -10.76 13.13
C PRO A 230 -0.31 -9.57 14.09
N ASN A 231 0.81 -9.20 14.71
CA ASN A 231 0.94 -7.98 15.50
C ASN A 231 1.11 -6.77 14.57
N LEU A 232 0.04 -6.46 13.84
CA LEU A 232 -0.07 -5.32 12.94
C LEU A 232 -1.36 -4.55 13.24
N SER A 233 -1.26 -3.23 13.25
CA SER A 233 -2.43 -2.37 13.29
C SER A 233 -3.20 -2.45 11.96
N VAL A 234 -4.51 -2.19 12.02
CA VAL A 234 -5.35 -2.10 10.81
C VAL A 234 -4.80 -1.06 9.83
N ARG A 235 -4.23 0.04 10.33
CA ARG A 235 -3.59 1.08 9.52
C ARG A 235 -2.41 0.56 8.72
N GLU A 236 -1.50 -0.18 9.37
CA GLU A 236 -0.35 -0.81 8.70
C GLU A 236 -0.84 -1.84 7.67
N GLY A 237 -1.89 -2.60 7.99
CA GLY A 237 -2.49 -3.53 7.03
C GLY A 237 -3.05 -2.84 5.78
N ILE A 238 -3.74 -1.70 5.94
CA ILE A 238 -4.23 -0.90 4.80
C ILE A 238 -3.05 -0.39 3.97
N GLU A 239 -1.98 0.08 4.61
CA GLU A 239 -0.77 0.54 3.92
C GLU A 239 -0.12 -0.58 3.09
N ILE A 240 -0.05 -1.81 3.62
CA ILE A 240 0.42 -3.00 2.91
C ILE A 240 -0.42 -3.26 1.65
N VAL A 241 -1.73 -3.20 1.77
CA VAL A 241 -2.64 -3.46 0.64
C VAL A 241 -2.54 -2.35 -0.41
N VAL A 242 -2.56 -1.08 -0.01
CA VAL A 242 -2.47 0.07 -0.91
C VAL A 242 -1.11 0.14 -1.62
N SER A 243 -0.03 -0.27 -0.95
CA SER A 243 1.30 -0.35 -1.56
C SER A 243 1.50 -1.58 -2.45
N GLY A 244 0.50 -2.46 -2.59
CA GLY A 244 0.63 -3.71 -3.34
C GLY A 244 1.62 -4.70 -2.69
N GLY A 245 1.78 -4.63 -1.37
CA GLY A 245 2.68 -5.49 -0.59
C GLY A 245 4.09 -4.94 -0.38
N MET A 246 4.43 -3.78 -0.95
CA MET A 246 5.78 -3.21 -0.83
C MET A 246 6.15 -2.77 0.59
N SER A 247 5.16 -2.43 1.42
CA SER A 247 5.38 -2.08 2.84
C SER A 247 5.29 -3.26 3.80
N MET A 248 5.28 -4.51 3.30
CA MET A 248 5.26 -5.71 4.14
C MET A 248 6.54 -5.77 5.03
N PRO A 249 6.41 -5.92 6.36
CA PRO A 249 7.56 -6.07 7.24
C PRO A 249 8.29 -7.39 6.98
N GLN A 250 9.60 -7.39 7.24
CA GLN A 250 10.45 -8.58 7.04
C GLN A 250 10.14 -9.73 8.02
N ILE A 251 9.52 -9.40 9.17
CA ILE A 251 9.16 -10.36 10.21
C ILE A 251 7.74 -10.05 10.66
N LEU A 252 6.86 -11.05 10.56
CA LEU A 252 5.50 -11.00 11.09
C LEU A 252 5.45 -11.81 12.39
N SER A 253 5.41 -11.11 13.53
CA SER A 253 5.17 -11.75 14.83
C SER A 253 3.68 -11.99 15.00
N THR A 254 3.29 -13.19 15.40
CA THR A 254 1.88 -13.49 15.71
C THR A 254 1.56 -13.11 17.15
N LEU A 255 0.38 -12.54 17.38
CA LEU A 255 -0.18 -12.43 18.73
C LEU A 255 -0.58 -13.83 19.19
N ASP A 256 0.32 -14.53 19.89
CA ASP A 256 0.03 -15.86 20.42
C ASP A 256 -1.02 -15.74 21.54
N PRO A 257 -2.24 -16.31 21.39
CA PRO A 257 -3.27 -16.27 22.42
C PRO A 257 -2.81 -16.88 23.75
N ARG A 258 -1.78 -17.73 23.73
CA ARG A 258 -1.30 -18.48 24.90
C ARG A 258 -0.53 -17.62 25.91
N ILE A 259 -0.01 -16.46 25.49
CA ILE A 259 0.80 -15.61 26.39
C ILE A 259 -0.10 -14.76 27.31
N VAL A 260 -1.34 -14.46 26.90
CA VAL A 260 -2.27 -13.66 27.71
C VAL A 260 -2.81 -14.43 28.93
N GLN A 261 -2.81 -15.77 28.88
CA GLN A 261 -3.37 -16.58 29.97
C GLN A 261 -2.37 -16.88 31.09
N VAL A 262 -1.07 -16.89 30.81
CA VAL A 262 -0.04 -17.20 31.82
C VAL A 262 0.10 -16.06 32.84
N ASP A 263 -0.06 -14.80 32.41
CA ASP A 263 0.15 -13.65 33.29
C ASP A 263 -1.01 -13.39 34.28
N ARG A 264 -2.19 -13.97 34.04
CA ARG A 264 -3.34 -13.90 34.98
C ARG A 264 -3.36 -15.03 36.02
N SER A 265 -2.42 -15.95 35.98
CA SER A 265 -2.44 -17.17 36.80
C SER A 265 -1.29 -17.27 37.81
N ARG A 266 -0.50 -16.20 38.00
CA ARG A 266 0.41 -16.07 39.14
C ARG A 266 -0.37 -15.49 40.33
N PRO A 267 -0.76 -16.29 41.35
CA PRO A 267 -1.05 -15.72 42.65
C PRO A 267 0.26 -15.18 43.22
N ASP A 268 0.24 -13.92 43.66
CA ASP A 268 1.30 -13.33 44.47
C ASP A 268 1.64 -14.26 45.63
N ARG A 269 2.87 -14.77 45.62
CA ARG A 269 3.50 -15.42 46.77
C ARG A 269 4.39 -14.39 47.44
N SER A 270 3.85 -13.71 48.45
CA SER A 270 4.54 -13.30 49.68
C SER A 270 3.58 -12.53 50.57
#